data_AF-A0AAD5Y0R9-F1
#
_entry.id   AF-A0AAD5Y0R9-F1
#
_cell.length_a   1.000
_cell.length_b   1.000
_cell.length_c   1.000
_cell.angle_alpha   90.00
_cell.angle_beta   90.00
_cell.angle_gamma   90.00
#
_symmetry.space_group_name_H-M   'P 1'
#
loop_
_entity.id
_entity.type
_entity.pdbx_description
1 polymer ?
#
loop_
_entity_poly.entity_id
_entity_poly.type
_entity_poly.pdbx_seq_one_letter_code
_entity_poly.pdbx_strand_id
1 'polypeptide(L)'
;MRRTFITPYVTKTTTTILPKEIAAFVIKDRLMTEDEWRALGVRQSPGWHHYMIHEPEPHILLFKRDLDPEQKLEIQKKKLQNLHNGNKVLNLNNNNKQNLNNDKNDANDKELSDINVGGMAG
;
A
#
# COMPACT_ATOMS: atom_id res chain seq x y z
N MET A 1 -21.16 3.74 -0.21
CA MET A 1 -20.08 4.75 -0.40
C MET A 1 -19.36 4.95 0.93
N ARG A 2 -18.33 4.14 1.25
CA ARG A 2 -17.54 4.32 2.48
C ARG A 2 -16.46 5.34 2.19
N ARG A 3 -16.69 6.59 2.62
CA ARG A 3 -15.70 7.67 2.56
C ARG A 3 -14.62 7.32 3.58
N THR A 4 -13.62 6.55 3.15
CA THR A 4 -12.45 6.28 3.99
C THR A 4 -11.70 7.60 4.11
N PHE A 5 -11.82 8.26 5.26
CA PHE A 5 -10.95 9.37 5.63
C PHE A 5 -9.55 8.80 5.82
N ILE A 6 -8.79 8.72 4.73
CA ILE A 6 -7.35 8.44 4.80
C ILE A 6 -6.76 9.69 5.44
N THR A 7 -6.61 9.67 6.77
CA THR A 7 -5.88 10.72 7.46
C THR A 7 -4.47 10.76 6.85
N PRO A 8 -4.02 11.90 6.29
CA PRO A 8 -2.70 12.00 5.67
C PRO A 8 -1.56 11.90 6.69
N TYR A 9 -1.89 11.81 7.96
CA TYR A 9 -0.96 11.62 9.06
C TYR A 9 -0.61 10.15 9.17
N VAL A 10 0.54 9.78 8.64
CA VAL A 10 1.16 8.50 8.96
C VAL A 10 1.52 8.55 10.45
N THR A 11 0.79 7.78 11.26
CA THR A 11 0.99 7.65 12.70
C THR A 11 1.26 6.18 13.03
N LYS A 12 2.10 5.91 14.02
CA LYS A 12 2.24 4.57 14.61
C LYS A 12 1.08 4.34 15.56
N THR A 13 0.42 3.18 15.47
CA THR A 13 -0.59 2.74 16.43
C THR A 13 -0.10 1.52 17.18
N THR A 14 -0.48 1.39 18.44
CA THR A 14 -0.23 0.19 19.23
C THR A 14 -1.37 -0.04 20.21
N THR A 15 -1.52 -1.30 20.61
CA THR A 15 -2.54 -1.74 21.55
C THR A 15 -1.84 -2.30 22.78
N THR A 16 -2.28 -1.90 23.96
CA THR A 16 -1.82 -2.48 25.23
C THR A 16 -2.98 -3.17 25.91
N ILE A 17 -2.75 -4.41 26.35
CA ILE A 17 -3.74 -5.20 27.08
C ILE A 17 -3.35 -5.16 28.56
N LEU A 18 -4.25 -4.67 29.39
CA LEU A 18 -4.08 -4.61 30.84
C LEU A 18 -4.60 -5.90 31.51
N PRO A 19 -3.97 -6.33 32.62
CA PRO A 19 -4.59 -7.28 33.54
C PRO A 19 -5.96 -6.79 34.02
N LYS A 20 -6.89 -7.72 34.24
CA LYS A 20 -8.28 -7.39 34.59
C LYS A 20 -8.38 -6.62 35.92
N GLU A 21 -7.46 -6.90 36.84
CA GLU A 21 -7.37 -6.26 38.15
C GLU A 21 -7.02 -4.76 38.01
N ILE A 22 -6.18 -4.42 37.03
CA ILE A 22 -5.78 -3.04 36.74
C ILE A 22 -6.82 -2.33 35.87
N ALA A 23 -7.46 -3.07 34.97
CA ALA A 23 -8.49 -2.53 34.07
C ALA A 23 -9.68 -1.90 34.80
N ALA A 24 -9.95 -2.30 36.04
CA ALA A 24 -10.96 -1.69 36.90
C ALA A 24 -10.67 -0.20 37.22
N PHE A 25 -9.41 0.22 37.19
CA PHE A 25 -8.96 1.59 37.46
C PHE A 25 -8.85 2.46 36.21
N VAL A 26 -9.19 1.93 35.03
CA VAL A 26 -9.16 2.69 33.78
C VAL A 26 -10.29 3.71 33.76
N ILE A 27 -9.95 4.95 33.40
CA ILE A 27 -10.91 6.04 33.18
C ILE A 27 -11.72 5.75 31.91
N LYS A 28 -13.05 5.72 32.03
CA LYS A 28 -13.97 5.35 30.92
C LYS A 28 -14.62 6.55 30.24
N ASP A 29 -14.67 7.70 30.90
CA ASP A 29 -15.40 8.87 30.41
C ASP A 29 -14.52 9.81 29.55
N ARG A 30 -13.20 9.63 29.60
CA ARG A 30 -12.24 10.45 28.84
C ARG A 30 -10.95 9.72 28.52
N LEU A 31 -10.19 10.28 27.57
CA LEU A 31 -8.84 9.83 27.27
C LEU A 31 -7.88 10.12 28.44
N MET A 32 -6.85 9.29 28.55
CA MET A 32 -5.84 9.37 29.59
C MET A 32 -4.63 10.13 29.06
N THR A 33 -4.10 11.01 29.91
CA THR A 33 -2.81 11.68 29.71
C THR A 33 -1.65 10.69 29.91
N GLU A 34 -0.44 11.10 29.50
CA GLU A 34 0.77 10.28 29.66
C GLU A 34 0.98 9.81 31.10
N ASP A 35 0.84 10.71 32.07
CA ASP A 35 1.04 10.38 33.47
C ASP A 35 -0.01 9.38 34.00
N GLU A 36 -1.26 9.50 33.55
CA GLU A 36 -2.35 8.64 34.00
C GLU A 36 -2.20 7.20 33.53
N TRP A 37 -1.88 6.98 32.25
CA TRP A 37 -1.66 5.60 31.79
C TRP A 37 -0.34 5.02 32.30
N ARG A 38 0.68 5.85 32.56
CA ARG A 38 1.92 5.41 33.23
C ARG A 38 1.66 4.99 34.68
N ALA A 39 0.77 5.68 35.37
CA ALA A 39 0.37 5.33 36.74
C ALA A 39 -0.33 3.95 36.81
N LEU A 40 -1.02 3.53 35.74
CA LEU A 40 -1.56 2.16 35.61
C LEU A 40 -0.48 1.09 35.34
N GLY A 41 0.78 1.49 35.24
CA GLY A 41 1.91 0.58 35.01
C GLY A 41 2.24 0.33 33.53
N VAL A 42 1.60 1.03 32.60
CA VAL A 42 1.93 0.92 31.18
C VAL A 42 3.31 1.54 30.92
N ARG A 43 4.20 0.77 30.29
CA ARG A 43 5.57 1.18 29.95
C ARG A 43 5.74 1.27 28.45
N GLN A 44 5.77 2.49 27.93
CA GLN A 44 6.08 2.78 26.53
C GLN A 44 7.12 3.90 26.43
N SER A 45 7.69 4.06 25.24
CA SER A 45 8.53 5.23 24.92
C SER A 45 7.71 6.53 25.05
N PRO A 46 8.34 7.71 25.13
CA PRO A 46 7.62 8.97 25.14
C PRO A 46 6.85 9.23 23.83
N GLY A 47 5.82 10.08 23.90
CA GLY A 47 5.07 10.57 22.73
C GLY A 47 3.89 9.70 22.30
N TRP A 48 3.59 8.62 23.02
CA TRP A 48 2.36 7.86 22.82
C TRP A 48 1.18 8.53 23.53
N HIS A 49 0.06 8.64 22.83
CA HIS A 49 -1.15 9.26 23.34
C HIS A 49 -2.31 8.26 23.24
N HIS A 50 -3.06 8.12 24.33
CA HIS A 50 -4.30 7.35 24.34
C HIS A 50 -5.32 8.09 23.47
N TYR A 51 -5.80 7.48 22.38
CA TYR A 51 -6.59 8.21 21.37
C TYR A 51 -8.04 7.77 21.24
N MET A 52 -8.39 6.61 21.80
CA MET A 52 -9.74 6.05 21.69
C MET A 52 -10.03 5.16 22.90
N ILE A 53 -11.23 5.31 23.45
CA ILE A 53 -11.76 4.44 24.51
C ILE A 53 -12.46 3.27 23.83
N HIS A 54 -12.16 2.05 24.27
CA HIS A 54 -12.80 0.85 23.76
C HIS A 54 -13.79 0.31 24.81
N GLU A 55 -15.05 0.77 24.73
CA GLU A 55 -16.10 0.45 25.71
C GLU A 55 -16.36 -1.05 25.92
N PRO A 56 -16.39 -1.91 24.88
CA PRO A 56 -16.66 -3.34 25.07
C PRO A 56 -15.58 -4.05 25.88
N GLU A 57 -14.30 -3.66 25.71
CA GLU A 57 -13.16 -4.28 26.39
C GLU A 57 -12.27 -3.19 27.02
N PRO A 58 -12.61 -2.68 28.22
CA PRO A 58 -11.90 -1.56 28.87
C PRO A 58 -10.45 -1.84 29.24
N HIS A 59 -10.07 -3.12 29.25
CA HIS A 59 -8.71 -3.59 29.47
C HIS A 59 -7.82 -3.42 28.22
N ILE A 60 -8.38 -2.98 27.10
CA ILE A 60 -7.66 -2.67 25.87
C ILE A 60 -7.46 -1.16 25.76
N LEU A 61 -6.20 -0.74 25.79
CA LEU A 61 -5.80 0.65 25.60
C LEU A 61 -5.23 0.85 24.20
N LEU A 62 -5.75 1.86 23.51
CA LEU A 62 -5.38 2.19 22.13
C LEU A 62 -4.51 3.45 22.10
N PHE A 63 -3.28 3.30 21.64
CA PHE A 63 -2.31 4.38 21.57
C PHE A 63 -1.96 4.75 20.14
N LYS A 64 -1.70 6.03 19.91
CA LYS A 64 -1.11 6.55 18.68
C LYS A 64 0.10 7.41 18.99
N ARG A 65 1.07 7.40 18.09
CA ARG A 65 2.25 8.26 18.13
C ARG A 65 2.49 8.87 16.76
N ASP A 66 2.72 10.16 16.75
CA ASP A 66 3.09 10.87 15.54
C ASP A 66 4.47 10.43 15.07
N LEU A 67 4.64 10.31 13.76
CA LEU A 67 5.94 10.10 13.17
C LEU A 67 6.73 11.41 13.11
N ASP A 68 8.03 11.26 13.34
CA ASP A 68 9.00 12.33 13.12
C ASP A 68 8.95 12.79 11.64
N PRO A 69 9.17 14.08 11.35
CA PRO A 69 9.14 14.61 9.98
C PRO A 69 10.03 13.84 8.99
N GLU A 70 11.20 13.38 9.46
CA GLU A 70 12.12 12.57 8.65
C GLU A 70 11.52 11.21 8.27
N GLN A 71 10.92 10.51 9.22
CA GLN A 71 10.23 9.23 8.99
C GLN A 71 9.04 9.42 8.04
N LYS A 72 8.30 10.53 8.17
CA LYS A 72 7.22 10.89 7.23
C LYS A 72 7.75 11.07 5.81
N LEU A 73 8.86 11.79 5.64
CA LEU A 73 9.47 12.03 4.33
C LEU A 73 9.94 10.74 3.67
N GLU A 74 10.58 9.85 4.43
CA GLU A 74 11.06 8.57 3.90
C GLU A 74 9.89 7.71 3.38
N ILE A 75 8.78 7.65 4.14
CA ILE A 75 7.57 6.91 3.74
C ILE A 75 6.96 7.52 2.48
N GLN A 76 6.94 8.85 2.36
CA GLN A 76 6.47 9.53 1.15
C GLN A 76 7.36 9.22 -0.06
N LYS A 77 8.68 9.27 0.09
CA LYS A 77 9.64 8.93 -0.98
C LYS A 77 9.46 7.48 -1.45
N LYS A 78 9.36 6.52 -0.52
CA LYS A 78 9.09 5.11 -0.82
C LYS A 78 7.77 4.92 -1.56
N LYS A 79 6.71 5.63 -1.13
CA LYS A 79 5.40 5.59 -1.82
C LYS A 79 5.51 6.08 -3.27
N LEU A 80 6.18 7.20 -3.50
CA LEU A 80 6.39 7.76 -4.85
C LEU A 80 7.18 6.81 -5.76
N GLN A 81 8.25 6.19 -5.25
CA GLN A 81 9.03 5.20 -5.99
C GLN A 81 8.20 3.97 -6.36
N ASN A 82 7.39 3.46 -5.44
CA ASN A 82 6.51 2.30 -5.70
C ASN A 82 5.43 2.62 -6.75
N LEU A 83 4.88 3.83 -6.76
CA LEU A 83 3.96 4.27 -7.83
C LEU A 83 4.66 4.32 -9.19
N HIS A 84 5.88 4.87 -9.24
CA HIS A 84 6.66 4.92 -10.47
C HIS A 84 6.95 3.50 -11.01
N ASN A 85 7.33 2.57 -10.13
CA ASN A 85 7.60 1.19 -10.50
C ASN A 85 6.33 0.43 -10.92
N GLY A 86 5.19 0.65 -10.25
CA GLY A 86 3.90 0.08 -10.65
C GLY A 86 3.44 0.55 -12.03
N ASN A 87 3.62 1.84 -12.35
CA ASN A 87 3.35 2.38 -13.68
C ASN A 87 4.30 1.79 -14.74
N LYS A 88 5.57 1.55 -14.40
CA LYS A 88 6.52 0.87 -15.30
C LYS A 88 6.06 -0.56 -15.61
N VAL A 89 5.68 -1.35 -14.60
CA VAL A 89 5.21 -2.74 -14.80
C VAL A 89 3.93 -2.82 -15.64
N LEU A 90 2.96 -1.93 -15.41
CA LEU A 90 1.75 -1.86 -16.24
C LEU A 90 2.08 -1.49 -17.70
N ASN A 91 3.03 -0.59 -17.93
CA ASN A 91 3.42 -0.19 -19.29
C ASN A 91 4.23 -1.27 -20.02
N LEU A 92 5.06 -2.07 -19.30
CA LEU A 92 5.74 -3.23 -19.89
C LEU A 92 4.75 -4.33 -20.34
N ASN A 93 3.67 -4.54 -19.58
CA ASN A 93 2.68 -5.56 -19.91
C ASN A 93 1.80 -5.19 -21.12
N ASN A 94 1.64 -3.89 -21.41
CA ASN A 94 0.91 -3.43 -22.60
C ASN A 94 1.74 -3.53 -23.88
N ASN A 95 3.05 -3.29 -23.79
CA ASN A 95 3.95 -3.41 -24.95
C ASN A 95 4.15 -4.88 -25.40
N ASN A 96 4.01 -5.85 -24.48
CA ASN A 96 4.07 -7.27 -24.84
C ASN A 96 2.79 -7.83 -25.50
N LYS A 97 1.67 -7.10 -25.52
CA LYS A 97 0.47 -7.51 -26.28
C LYS A 97 0.44 -6.98 -27.72
N GLN A 98 1.26 -5.98 -28.06
CA GLN A 98 1.32 -5.41 -29.41
C GLN A 98 2.29 -6.15 -30.34
N ASN A 99 3.16 -7.04 -29.82
CA ASN A 99 4.19 -7.75 -30.59
C ASN A 99 3.84 -9.21 -31.01
N LEU A 100 2.61 -9.68 -30.79
CA LEU A 100 2.19 -11.03 -31.25
C LEU A 100 1.39 -11.02 -32.56
N ASN A 101 1.15 -9.84 -33.15
CA ASN A 101 0.30 -9.71 -34.35
C ASN A 101 1.07 -9.45 -35.66
N ASN A 102 2.41 -9.36 -35.64
CA ASN A 102 3.19 -8.97 -36.83
C ASN A 102 3.95 -10.11 -37.52
N ASP A 103 4.00 -11.32 -36.97
CA ASP A 103 4.82 -12.43 -37.51
C ASP A 103 4.07 -13.43 -38.41
N LYS A 104 2.96 -13.03 -39.07
CA LYS A 104 2.19 -13.94 -39.96
C LYS A 104 2.07 -13.54 -41.42
N ASN A 105 2.80 -12.51 -41.89
CA ASN A 105 2.61 -12.02 -43.26
C ASN A 105 3.68 -12.50 -44.29
N ASP A 106 4.67 -13.30 -43.91
CA ASP A 106 5.81 -13.61 -44.80
C ASP A 106 5.84 -15.04 -45.39
N ALA A 107 4.70 -15.73 -45.50
CA ALA A 107 4.68 -17.12 -45.98
C ALA A 107 3.69 -17.40 -47.13
N ASN A 108 3.49 -16.46 -48.07
CA ASN A 108 2.58 -16.67 -49.21
C ASN A 108 3.11 -16.23 -50.58
N ASP A 109 4.43 -16.22 -50.81
CA ASP A 109 4.99 -15.99 -52.16
C ASP A 109 6.14 -16.95 -52.46
N LYS A 110 5.81 -18.24 -52.68
CA LYS A 110 6.62 -19.14 -53.50
C LYS A 110 5.89 -20.43 -53.90
N GLU A 111 4.89 -20.31 -54.76
CA GLU A 111 4.66 -21.33 -55.79
C GLU A 111 4.88 -20.67 -57.14
N LEU A 112 6.12 -20.80 -57.64
CA LEU A 112 6.46 -20.53 -59.03
C LEU A 112 5.79 -21.60 -59.89
N SER A 113 4.81 -21.19 -60.68
CA SER A 113 4.25 -22.00 -61.76
C SER A 113 5.30 -22.21 -62.85
N ASP A 114 5.71 -23.45 -63.00
CA ASP A 114 6.50 -23.96 -64.11
C ASP A 114 5.84 -23.69 -65.48
N ILE A 115 6.68 -23.22 -66.42
CA ILE A 115 6.68 -23.54 -67.87
C ILE A 115 5.49 -23.02 -68.71
N ASN A 116 5.70 -22.09 -69.65
CA ASN A 116 5.91 -22.44 -71.08
C ASN A 116 6.09 -21.24 -72.04
N VAL A 117 6.96 -21.47 -73.03
CA VAL A 117 7.26 -20.85 -74.35
C VAL A 117 6.69 -19.47 -74.76
N GLY A 118 7.60 -18.65 -75.30
CA GLY A 118 7.49 -18.28 -76.73
C GLY A 118 7.41 -16.78 -77.05
N GLY A 119 8.29 -16.33 -77.95
CA GLY A 119 7.94 -15.26 -78.90
C GLY A 119 8.85 -14.05 -78.94
N MET A 120 9.87 -14.16 -79.78
CA MET A 120 10.78 -13.11 -80.25
C MET A 120 10.03 -11.88 -80.83
N ALA A 121 10.62 -10.70 -80.63
CA ALA A 121 10.24 -9.44 -81.26
C ALA A 121 10.41 -9.45 -82.79
N GLY A 122 9.63 -8.58 -83.44
CA GLY A 122 9.82 -8.07 -84.80
C GLY A 122 9.10 -6.72 -84.92
#